data_AF-A0A0D0BLI9-F1
#
_entry.id   AF-A0A0D0BLI9-F1
#
_cell.length_a   1.000
_cell.length_b   1.000
_cell.length_c   1.000
_cell.angle_alpha   90.00
_cell.angle_beta   90.00
_cell.angle_gamma   90.00
#
_symmetry.space_group_name_H-M   'P 1'
#
loop_
_entity.id
_entity.type
_entity.pdbx_description
1 polymer ?
#
loop_
_entity_poly.entity_id
_entity_poly.type
_entity_poly.pdbx_seq_one_letter_code
_entity_poly.pdbx_strand_id
1 'polypeptide(L)'
;MSGPEGMDQHVNRVPFPVDDREWCMDKPDDVPPFLRVPQGGNHLTLVDVTSVHLLRVCYCVCPTSQQFHMQLLESGLLSTTIDQPKMAFSFSMLNDFICDNLECGTSASNYYNKLQRITSNVFPHLVPVSASTVCLFM
;
A
#
# COMPACT_ATOMS: atom_id res chain seq x y z
N MET A 1 55.63 -37.27 -10.47
CA MET A 1 54.28 -36.78 -10.84
C MET A 1 53.46 -36.85 -9.58
N SER A 2 53.31 -35.69 -8.92
CA SER A 2 52.72 -35.55 -7.59
C SER A 2 51.20 -35.39 -7.70
N GLY A 3 50.46 -36.03 -6.78
CA GLY A 3 49.34 -35.42 -6.06
C GLY A 3 47.97 -35.34 -6.75
N PRO A 4 46.89 -35.87 -6.14
CA PRO A 4 45.54 -35.99 -6.71
C PRO A 4 44.58 -34.90 -6.21
N GLU A 5 43.49 -34.60 -6.93
CA GLU A 5 42.30 -33.84 -6.47
C GLU A 5 41.43 -33.61 -7.73
N GLY A 6 40.11 -33.64 -7.75
CA GLY A 6 39.09 -33.75 -6.73
C GLY A 6 37.76 -34.03 -7.45
N MET A 7 36.89 -34.74 -6.73
CA MET A 7 35.52 -35.06 -7.09
C MET A 7 34.65 -33.81 -6.91
N ASP A 8 34.40 -33.03 -7.96
CA ASP A 8 33.41 -31.94 -7.88
C ASP A 8 32.04 -32.44 -8.34
N GLN A 9 31.26 -32.86 -7.34
CA GLN A 9 29.84 -33.12 -7.45
C GLN A 9 29.17 -31.80 -7.82
N HIS A 10 28.41 -31.81 -8.92
CA HIS A 10 27.51 -30.74 -9.30
C HIS A 10 26.39 -30.64 -8.25
N VAL A 11 26.70 -29.96 -7.14
CA VAL A 11 25.75 -29.63 -6.08
C VAL A 11 24.71 -28.70 -6.68
N ASN A 12 23.50 -29.23 -6.84
CA ASN A 12 22.29 -28.43 -7.01
C ASN A 12 22.26 -27.35 -5.92
N ARG A 13 22.58 -26.09 -6.27
CA ARG A 13 22.29 -24.95 -5.41
C ARG A 13 20.77 -24.83 -5.30
N VAL A 14 20.23 -25.40 -4.24
CA VAL A 14 18.93 -25.01 -3.70
C VAL A 14 19.00 -23.49 -3.47
N PRO A 15 18.10 -22.67 -4.03
CA PRO A 15 18.03 -21.27 -3.66
C PRO A 15 17.83 -21.19 -2.15
N PHE A 16 18.67 -20.41 -1.46
CA PHE A 16 18.47 -20.12 -0.05
C PHE A 16 16.99 -19.79 0.16
N PRO A 17 16.27 -20.47 1.07
CA PRO A 17 14.92 -20.09 1.39
C PRO A 17 15.00 -18.67 1.93
N VAL A 18 14.48 -17.73 1.15
CA VAL A 18 14.24 -16.38 1.63
C VAL A 18 13.24 -16.58 2.76
N ASP A 19 13.66 -16.29 3.99
CA ASP A 19 12.77 -16.36 5.13
C ASP A 19 11.83 -15.17 5.04
N ASP A 20 10.69 -15.38 4.37
CA ASP A 20 9.65 -14.38 4.17
C ASP A 20 9.02 -13.92 5.50
N ARG A 21 9.42 -14.52 6.64
CA ARG A 21 8.93 -14.18 7.98
C ARG A 21 9.70 -13.06 8.68
N GLU A 22 10.87 -12.65 8.18
CA GLU A 22 11.67 -11.62 8.88
C GLU A 22 11.07 -10.20 8.80
N TRP A 23 10.04 -10.00 7.97
CA TRP A 23 9.32 -8.73 7.87
C TRP A 23 7.86 -8.80 8.34
N CYS A 24 7.50 -9.84 9.11
CA CYS A 24 6.29 -9.75 9.92
C CYS A 24 6.53 -8.66 10.97
N MET A 25 5.95 -7.48 10.71
CA MET A 25 5.90 -6.33 11.61
C MET A 25 5.03 -6.67 12.83
N ASP A 26 5.45 -7.66 13.60
CA ASP A 26 4.87 -8.05 14.87
C ASP A 26 5.60 -7.27 15.95
N LYS A 27 5.19 -6.00 16.17
CA LYS A 27 4.85 -5.39 17.47
C LYS A 27 4.28 -3.97 17.24
N PRO A 28 2.97 -3.76 17.42
CA PRO A 28 2.34 -2.45 17.23
C PRO A 28 2.80 -1.36 18.22
N ASP A 29 3.62 -1.70 19.21
CA ASP A 29 4.01 -0.79 20.31
C ASP A 29 5.22 0.10 20.00
N ASP A 30 6.06 -0.24 19.01
CA ASP A 30 7.27 0.53 18.66
C ASP A 30 7.00 1.70 17.69
N VAL A 31 5.75 1.87 17.22
CA VAL A 31 5.36 2.98 16.35
C VAL A 31 5.15 4.24 17.21
N PRO A 32 5.94 5.32 16.99
CA PRO A 32 5.76 6.60 17.68
C PRO A 32 4.31 7.07 17.62
N PRO A 33 3.75 7.67 18.69
CA PRO A 33 2.32 8.03 18.74
C PRO A 33 1.83 8.88 17.57
N PHE A 34 2.69 9.74 17.01
CA PHE A 34 2.37 10.58 15.85
C PHE A 34 2.31 9.83 14.51
N LEU A 35 2.82 8.59 14.46
CA LEU A 35 2.78 7.70 13.29
C LEU A 35 1.67 6.64 13.40
N ARG A 36 0.91 6.62 14.51
CA ARG A 36 -0.16 5.64 14.70
C ARG A 36 -1.37 6.04 13.87
N VAL A 37 -1.87 5.09 13.08
CA VAL A 37 -3.17 5.24 12.41
C VAL A 37 -4.26 5.29 13.50
N PRO A 38 -5.13 6.32 13.51
CA PRO A 38 -6.30 6.39 14.38
C PRO A 38 -7.10 5.08 14.35
N GLN A 39 -7.22 4.43 15.50
CA GLN A 39 -7.98 3.20 15.69
C GLN A 39 -9.44 3.58 16.01
N GLY A 40 -10.37 3.15 15.16
CA GLY A 40 -11.81 3.40 15.31
C GLY A 40 -12.34 4.52 14.41
N GLY A 41 -13.56 4.36 13.89
CA GLY A 41 -14.19 5.28 12.94
C GLY A 41 -14.02 4.88 11.47
N ASN A 42 -14.69 5.63 10.62
CA ASN A 42 -14.76 5.56 9.16
C ASN A 42 -13.48 6.13 8.50
N HIS A 43 -12.34 5.48 8.75
CA HIS A 43 -11.05 5.84 8.14
C HIS A 43 -10.83 5.07 6.83
N LEU A 44 -10.33 5.77 5.81
CA LEU A 44 -10.02 5.22 4.50
C LEU A 44 -8.61 5.64 4.08
N THR A 45 -7.76 4.67 3.77
CA THR A 45 -6.46 4.95 3.12
C THR A 45 -6.70 5.24 1.65
N LEU A 46 -6.54 6.49 1.23
CA LEU A 46 -6.58 6.88 -0.17
C LEU A 46 -5.17 6.88 -0.74
N VAL A 47 -4.97 6.10 -1.80
CA VAL A 47 -3.74 6.13 -2.58
C VAL A 47 -3.97 6.99 -3.82
N ASP A 48 -3.24 8.10 -3.90
CA ASP A 48 -3.28 9.05 -5.01
C ASP A 48 -1.88 9.20 -5.64
N VAL A 49 -1.81 9.76 -6.85
CA VAL A 49 -0.54 10.04 -7.53
C VAL A 49 0.36 10.98 -6.73
N THR A 50 -0.26 11.87 -5.93
CA THR A 50 0.47 12.86 -5.14
C THR A 50 0.95 12.31 -3.80
N SER A 51 0.20 11.41 -3.15
CA SER A 51 0.62 10.75 -1.91
C SER A 51 -0.38 9.67 -1.46
N VAL A 52 -0.04 8.98 -0.38
CA VAL A 52 -0.97 8.12 0.37
C VAL A 52 -1.54 8.90 1.55
N HIS A 53 -2.85 9.13 1.52
CA HIS A 53 -3.60 9.90 2.50
C HIS A 53 -4.40 8.99 3.43
N LEU A 54 -4.64 9.46 4.65
CA LEU A 54 -5.62 8.88 5.56
C LEU A 54 -6.83 9.81 5.68
N LEU A 55 -7.94 9.41 5.08
CA LEU A 55 -9.18 10.17 5.06
C LEU A 55 -10.13 9.71 6.17
N ARG A 56 -10.97 10.63 6.64
CA ARG A 56 -12.17 10.29 7.40
C ARG A 56 -13.38 10.47 6.49
N VAL A 57 -14.11 9.40 6.19
CA VAL A 57 -15.14 9.39 5.15
C VAL A 57 -16.53 9.30 5.76
N CYS A 58 -17.28 10.40 5.72
CA CYS A 58 -18.67 10.42 6.17
C CYS A 58 -19.60 9.97 5.04
N TYR A 59 -20.05 8.72 5.11
CA TYR A 59 -21.01 8.15 4.18
C TYR A 59 -22.42 8.68 4.43
N CYS A 60 -23.16 8.90 3.36
CA CYS A 60 -24.60 9.13 3.42
C CYS A 60 -25.30 7.82 3.83
N VAL A 61 -26.27 7.92 4.75
CA VAL A 61 -27.05 6.77 5.27
C VAL A 61 -28.56 6.96 5.08
N CYS A 62 -28.94 7.84 4.15
CA CYS A 62 -30.35 8.05 3.81
C CYS A 62 -30.98 6.76 3.26
N PRO A 63 -32.30 6.53 3.42
CA PRO A 63 -32.96 5.31 2.93
C PRO A 63 -32.80 5.06 1.42
N THR A 64 -32.57 6.12 0.65
CA THR A 64 -32.37 6.10 -0.80
C THR A 64 -30.90 6.17 -1.21
N SER A 65 -29.98 6.22 -0.23
CA SER A 65 -28.55 6.33 -0.53
C SER A 65 -28.01 5.04 -1.12
N GLN A 66 -27.04 5.18 -2.02
CA GLN A 66 -26.32 4.04 -2.57
C GLN A 66 -25.45 3.34 -1.50
N GLN A 67 -24.97 2.14 -1.82
CA GLN A 67 -24.01 1.42 -0.99
C GLN A 67 -22.69 2.19 -0.89
N PHE A 68 -21.94 2.02 0.22
CA PHE A 68 -20.75 2.81 0.52
C PHE A 68 -19.67 2.78 -0.58
N HIS A 69 -19.43 1.63 -1.19
CA HIS A 69 -18.47 1.51 -2.29
C HIS A 69 -18.93 2.28 -3.56
N MET A 70 -20.24 2.40 -3.79
CA MET A 70 -20.76 3.20 -4.91
C MET A 70 -20.67 4.69 -4.63
N GLN A 71 -20.90 5.12 -3.39
CA GLN A 71 -20.65 6.51 -2.98
C GLN A 71 -19.18 6.91 -3.21
N LEU A 72 -18.23 6.01 -2.89
CA LEU A 72 -16.82 6.22 -3.22
C LEU A 72 -16.58 6.29 -4.73
N LEU A 73 -17.20 5.39 -5.50
CA LEU A 73 -17.06 5.37 -6.95
C LEU A 73 -17.56 6.67 -7.59
N GLU A 74 -18.70 7.19 -7.14
CA GLU A 74 -19.25 8.48 -7.57
C GLU A 74 -18.32 9.66 -7.24
N SER A 75 -17.53 9.54 -6.16
CA SER A 75 -16.48 10.51 -5.81
C SER A 75 -15.17 10.37 -6.59
N GLY A 76 -15.09 9.42 -7.53
CA GLY A 76 -13.87 9.18 -8.32
C GLY A 76 -12.85 8.28 -7.63
N LEU A 77 -13.28 7.50 -6.64
CA LEU A 77 -12.44 6.60 -5.85
C LEU A 77 -12.85 5.14 -6.03
N LEU A 78 -11.89 4.28 -6.33
CA LEU A 78 -12.11 2.84 -6.44
C LEU A 78 -11.71 2.15 -5.14
N SER A 79 -12.70 1.62 -4.40
CA SER A 79 -12.45 0.84 -3.20
C SER A 79 -11.83 -0.53 -3.48
N THR A 80 -10.95 -1.00 -2.60
CA THR A 80 -10.42 -2.37 -2.64
C THR A 80 -11.44 -3.43 -2.23
N THR A 81 -12.42 -3.05 -1.40
CA THR A 81 -13.39 -3.95 -0.78
C THR A 81 -14.77 -3.30 -0.77
N ILE A 82 -15.81 -4.12 -1.00
CA ILE A 82 -17.19 -3.66 -1.18
C ILE A 82 -17.86 -3.38 0.17
N ASP A 83 -17.69 -4.26 1.16
CA ASP A 83 -18.45 -4.21 2.42
C ASP A 83 -17.94 -3.14 3.39
N GLN A 84 -16.61 -2.98 3.51
CA GLN A 84 -15.97 -2.01 4.38
C GLN A 84 -14.67 -1.52 3.75
N PRO A 85 -14.76 -0.53 2.84
CA PRO A 85 -13.58 0.01 2.18
C PRO A 85 -12.64 0.66 3.20
N LYS A 86 -11.54 -0.02 3.49
CA LYS A 86 -10.40 0.52 4.27
C LYS A 86 -9.35 1.15 3.39
N MET A 87 -9.39 0.88 2.09
CA MET A 87 -8.47 1.42 1.11
C MET A 87 -9.20 1.74 -0.19
N ALA A 88 -8.83 2.84 -0.82
CA ALA A 88 -9.29 3.23 -2.14
C ALA A 88 -8.16 3.84 -2.97
N PHE A 89 -8.32 3.79 -4.28
CA PHE A 89 -7.40 4.37 -5.25
C PHE A 89 -8.10 5.48 -6.02
N SER A 90 -7.40 6.59 -6.27
CA SER A 90 -7.91 7.58 -7.22
C SER A 90 -7.78 7.04 -8.66
N PHE A 91 -8.70 7.42 -9.54
CA PHE A 91 -8.56 7.09 -10.96
C PHE A 91 -7.29 7.69 -11.60
N SER A 92 -6.85 8.86 -11.11
CA SER A 92 -5.60 9.49 -11.56
C SER A 92 -4.40 8.60 -11.25
N MET A 93 -4.32 8.02 -10.05
CA MET A 93 -3.27 7.07 -9.68
C MET A 93 -3.31 5.81 -10.56
N LEU A 94 -4.51 5.27 -10.82
CA LEU A 94 -4.66 4.09 -11.68
C LEU A 94 -4.16 4.36 -13.11
N ASN A 95 -4.49 5.53 -13.66
CA ASN A 95 -4.03 5.93 -14.99
C ASN A 95 -2.51 6.15 -15.03
N ASP A 96 -1.95 6.83 -14.03
CA ASP A 96 -0.50 7.05 -13.93
C ASP A 96 0.27 5.72 -13.79
N PHE A 97 -0.26 4.77 -13.02
CA PHE A 97 0.31 3.43 -12.92
C PHE A 97 0.29 2.69 -14.26
N ILE A 98 -0.80 2.77 -15.04
CA ILE A 98 -0.87 2.15 -16.36
C ILE A 98 0.20 2.74 -17.29
N CYS A 99 0.39 4.06 -17.29
CA CYS A 99 1.45 4.72 -18.05
C CYS A 99 2.85 4.23 -17.63
N ASP A 100 3.17 4.27 -16.33
CA ASP A 100 4.47 3.82 -15.79
C ASP A 100 4.73 2.33 -16.06
N ASN A 101 3.69 1.51 -16.04
CA ASN A 101 3.79 0.09 -16.35
C ASN A 101 4.08 -0.15 -17.84
N LEU A 102 3.39 0.56 -18.73
CA LEU A 102 3.55 0.40 -20.18
C LEU A 102 4.87 1.01 -20.69
N GLU A 103 5.27 2.17 -20.19
CA GLU A 103 6.47 2.89 -20.67
C GLU A 103 7.76 2.32 -20.10
N CYS A 104 7.75 1.96 -18.80
CA CYS A 104 8.97 1.62 -18.06
C CYS A 104 8.97 0.18 -17.52
N GLY A 105 7.90 -0.60 -17.72
CA GLY A 105 7.77 -1.95 -17.13
C GLY A 105 7.66 -1.92 -15.61
N THR A 106 7.23 -0.80 -15.03
CA THR A 106 7.18 -0.60 -13.58
C THR A 106 6.20 -1.59 -12.95
N SER A 107 6.66 -2.39 -11.99
CA SER A 107 5.77 -3.27 -11.21
C SER A 107 4.91 -2.46 -10.24
N ALA A 108 3.76 -3.00 -9.84
CA ALA A 108 2.89 -2.37 -8.84
C ALA A 108 3.63 -2.10 -7.51
N SER A 109 4.51 -3.00 -7.09
CA SER A 109 5.33 -2.82 -5.88
C SER A 109 6.31 -1.65 -6.01
N ASN A 110 6.99 -1.51 -7.16
CA ASN A 110 7.90 -0.41 -7.41
C ASN A 110 7.16 0.93 -7.50
N TYR A 111 6.00 0.93 -8.14
CA TYR A 111 5.13 2.11 -8.20
C TYR A 111 4.64 2.52 -6.80
N TYR A 112 4.20 1.57 -5.98
CA TYR A 112 3.81 1.86 -4.60
C TYR A 112 5.01 2.32 -3.74
N ASN A 113 6.21 1.80 -3.98
CA ASN A 113 7.44 2.30 -3.34
C ASN A 113 7.78 3.73 -3.76
N LYS A 114 7.55 4.09 -5.03
CA LYS A 114 7.63 5.48 -5.53
C LYS A 114 6.66 6.36 -4.75
N LEU A 115 5.39 5.96 -4.64
CA LEU A 115 4.37 6.72 -3.88
C LEU A 115 4.70 6.86 -2.38
N GLN A 116 5.25 5.82 -1.74
CA GLN A 116 5.72 5.90 -0.35
C GLN A 116 6.80 6.97 -0.18
N ARG A 117 7.78 7.04 -1.10
CA ARG A 117 8.84 8.05 -1.07
C ARG A 117 8.33 9.46 -1.36
N ILE A 118 7.35 9.60 -2.24
CA ILE A 118 6.67 10.89 -2.49
C ILE A 118 5.93 11.34 -1.22
N THR A 119 5.23 10.42 -0.56
CA THR A 119 4.45 10.71 0.66
C THR A 119 5.36 11.07 1.84
N SER A 120 6.46 10.33 2.02
CA SER A 120 7.46 10.62 3.04
C SER A 120 8.81 10.08 2.61
N ASN A 121 9.70 10.99 2.23
CA ASN A 121 11.06 10.61 1.90
C ASN A 121 11.88 10.18 3.14
N VAL A 122 11.50 10.66 4.33
CA VAL A 122 12.22 10.37 5.59
C VAL A 122 11.83 9.02 6.17
N PHE A 123 10.55 8.63 6.05
CA PHE A 123 10.01 7.39 6.59
C PHE A 123 9.06 6.70 5.59
N PRO A 124 9.55 6.23 4.42
CA PRO A 124 8.68 5.68 3.38
C PRO A 124 7.90 4.43 3.84
N HIS A 125 8.49 3.61 4.71
CA HIS A 125 7.88 2.38 5.22
C HIS A 125 6.78 2.61 6.27
N LEU A 126 6.64 3.85 6.78
CA LEU A 126 5.66 4.20 7.80
C LEU A 126 4.45 4.93 7.20
N VAL A 127 4.31 4.89 5.87
CA VAL A 127 3.23 5.53 5.14
C VAL A 127 1.89 4.80 5.40
N PRO A 128 0.81 5.54 5.75
CA PRO A 128 0.73 7.01 5.88
C PRO A 128 1.39 7.55 7.16
N VAL A 129 2.39 8.45 7.02
CA VAL A 129 3.31 8.91 8.08
C VAL A 129 2.71 9.97 9.00
N SER A 130 1.62 10.63 8.62
CA SER A 130 0.80 11.39 9.57
C SER A 130 -0.61 11.49 9.03
N ALA A 131 -1.60 11.43 9.91
CA ALA A 131 -2.99 11.64 9.57
C ALA A 131 -3.19 13.11 9.15
N SER A 132 -2.90 13.45 7.89
CA SER A 132 -3.56 14.59 7.25
C SER A 132 -5.02 14.20 7.08
N THR A 133 -5.81 14.35 8.15
CA THR A 133 -7.22 14.01 8.16
C THR A 133 -7.95 14.97 7.23
N VAL A 134 -8.21 14.51 6.02
CA VAL A 134 -9.14 15.16 5.11
C VAL A 134 -10.50 14.49 5.31
N CYS A 135 -11.51 15.31 5.59
CA CYS A 135 -12.89 14.85 5.70
C CYS A 135 -13.50 14.76 4.31
N LEU A 136 -13.84 13.56 3.88
CA LEU A 136 -14.62 13.32 2.66
C LEU A 136 -16.09 13.19 3.07
N PHE A 137 -16.95 14.07 2.60
CA PHE A 137 -18.41 13.99 2.82
C PHE A 137 -19.06 13.50 1.53
N MET A 138 -19.74 12.35 1.62
CA MET A 138 -20.46 11.71 0.52
C MET A 138 -21.97 11.91 0.68
#